data_AF-A0AAV1UX69-F1
#
_entry.id   AF-A0AAV1UX69-F1
#
_cell.length_a   1.000
_cell.length_b   1.000
_cell.length_c   1.000
_cell.angle_alpha   90.00
_cell.angle_beta   90.00
_cell.angle_gamma   90.00
#
_symmetry.space_group_name_H-M   'P 1'
#
loop_
_entity.id
_entity.type
_entity.pdbx_description
1 polymer ?
#
loop_
_entity_poly.entity_id
_entity_poly.type
_entity_poly.pdbx_seq_one_letter_code
_entity_poly.pdbx_strand_id
1 'polypeptide(L)'
;MNMLDDEDDQSFHATRDGYSHLSDVEWDAVERMGSTMGIHAVSVMLEALNRDAQQATIAKFIQNELDAEREKQQAAAGGSMHSRRPETLKIDIFKYRGVEEDSLLRWFVELDDAIRARRIDDGDMQAAFAQSNLAGRAKTWALGLKLHDPYAFGSLESLQVAAQTNV
;
A
#
# COMPACT_ATOMS: atom_id res chain seq x y z
N MET A 1 57.06 -29.72 -43.07
CA MET A 1 56.86 -30.07 -41.66
C MET A 1 55.97 -28.98 -41.08
N ASN A 2 54.65 -29.13 -41.13
CA ASN A 2 53.79 -29.84 -40.15
C ASN A 2 54.07 -29.38 -38.71
N MET A 3 53.18 -28.63 -38.06
CA MET A 3 51.81 -28.96 -37.58
C MET A 3 51.81 -29.76 -36.28
N LEU A 4 50.79 -29.44 -35.47
CA LEU A 4 50.22 -30.09 -34.28
C LEU A 4 50.81 -29.56 -32.95
N ASP A 5 50.10 -28.64 -32.29
CA ASP A 5 48.96 -28.87 -31.36
C ASP A 5 49.52 -29.10 -29.94
N ASP A 6 48.95 -28.62 -28.84
CA ASP A 6 47.55 -28.49 -28.50
C ASP A 6 47.28 -27.20 -27.70
N GLU A 7 46.21 -26.51 -28.11
CA GLU A 7 45.50 -25.54 -27.31
C GLU A 7 44.65 -26.28 -26.27
N ASP A 8 45.10 -26.33 -25.02
CA ASP A 8 44.22 -26.56 -23.87
C ASP A 8 43.63 -25.21 -23.41
N ASP A 9 43.05 -24.46 -24.36
CA ASP A 9 42.03 -23.47 -24.02
C ASP A 9 40.71 -24.24 -24.00
N GLN A 10 40.50 -25.01 -22.93
CA GLN A 10 39.22 -25.60 -22.58
C GLN A 10 38.26 -24.48 -22.18
N SER A 11 38.02 -23.54 -23.09
CA SER A 11 36.83 -22.72 -23.11
C SER A 11 35.69 -23.67 -23.43
N PHE A 12 35.18 -24.31 -22.38
CA PHE A 12 33.95 -25.08 -22.37
C PHE A 12 32.81 -24.08 -22.61
N HIS A 13 32.72 -23.59 -23.84
CA HIS A 13 31.51 -22.97 -24.32
C HIS A 13 30.47 -24.08 -24.27
N ALA A 14 29.50 -23.97 -23.35
CA ALA A 14 28.29 -24.77 -23.43
C ALA A 14 27.71 -24.51 -24.83
N THR A 15 27.98 -25.41 -25.77
CA THR A 15 27.56 -25.22 -27.15
C THR A 15 26.07 -25.49 -27.16
N ARG A 16 25.29 -24.54 -27.69
CA ARG A 16 23.83 -24.61 -27.81
C ARG A 16 23.32 -25.94 -28.42
N ASP A 17 24.17 -26.63 -29.17
CA ASP A 17 23.96 -27.98 -29.71
C ASP A 17 23.60 -29.04 -28.64
N GLY A 18 24.21 -28.98 -27.44
CA GLY A 18 23.96 -29.93 -26.35
C GLY A 18 22.61 -29.72 -25.64
N TYR A 19 21.95 -28.59 -25.90
CA TYR A 19 20.73 -28.15 -25.21
C TYR A 19 19.62 -27.79 -26.20
N SER A 20 19.46 -28.58 -27.27
CA SER A 20 18.42 -28.41 -28.30
C SER A 20 16.97 -28.41 -27.78
N HIS A 21 16.76 -28.79 -26.52
CA HIS A 21 15.47 -28.75 -25.83
C HIS A 21 15.15 -27.43 -25.14
N LEU A 22 16.11 -26.53 -25.05
CA LEU A 22 15.90 -25.19 -24.54
C LEU A 22 15.43 -24.27 -25.67
N SER A 23 14.40 -23.50 -25.41
CA SER A 23 13.96 -22.40 -26.27
C SER A 23 14.99 -21.26 -26.29
N ASP A 24 14.87 -20.35 -27.26
CA ASP A 24 15.73 -19.15 -27.34
C ASP A 24 15.71 -18.34 -26.04
N VAL A 25 14.54 -18.22 -25.40
CA VAL A 25 14.36 -17.47 -24.15
C VAL A 25 15.04 -18.17 -22.97
N GLU A 26 14.96 -19.51 -22.91
CA GLU A 26 15.63 -20.30 -21.89
C GLU A 26 17.16 -20.28 -22.07
N TRP A 27 17.65 -20.31 -23.31
CA TRP A 27 19.08 -20.22 -23.61
C TRP A 27 19.67 -18.85 -23.25
N ASP A 28 18.98 -17.78 -23.62
CA ASP A 28 19.34 -16.41 -23.26
C ASP A 28 19.36 -16.22 -21.73
N ALA A 29 18.44 -16.86 -21.01
CA ALA A 29 18.47 -16.92 -19.55
C ALA A 29 19.69 -17.69 -19.00
N VAL A 30 20.10 -18.80 -19.61
CA VAL A 30 21.31 -19.56 -19.23
C VAL A 30 22.58 -18.71 -19.42
N GLU A 31 22.67 -17.93 -20.50
CA GLU A 31 23.78 -17.00 -20.72
C GLU A 31 23.82 -15.87 -19.68
N ARG A 32 22.65 -15.33 -19.29
CA ARG A 32 22.54 -14.36 -18.19
C ARG A 32 22.88 -14.96 -16.82
N MET A 33 22.46 -16.20 -16.55
CA MET A 33 22.86 -16.95 -15.36
C MET A 33 24.39 -17.11 -15.35
N GLY A 34 24.99 -17.49 -16.49
CA GLY A 34 26.43 -17.62 -16.66
C GLY A 34 27.18 -16.29 -16.43
N SER A 35 26.58 -15.17 -16.81
CA SER A 35 27.12 -13.83 -16.53
C SER A 35 27.06 -13.46 -15.04
N THR A 36 26.09 -14.01 -14.29
CA THR A 36 25.88 -13.69 -12.87
C THR A 36 26.73 -14.55 -11.92
N MET A 37 26.80 -15.86 -12.16
CA MET A 37 27.49 -16.82 -11.27
C MET A 37 28.63 -17.60 -11.93
N GLY A 38 28.94 -17.30 -13.20
CA GLY A 38 29.97 -17.96 -13.99
C GLY A 38 29.41 -19.10 -14.84
N ILE A 39 29.74 -19.11 -16.13
CA ILE A 39 29.23 -20.12 -17.08
C ILE A 39 29.62 -21.55 -16.67
N HIS A 40 30.80 -21.75 -16.09
CA HIS A 40 31.25 -23.05 -15.58
C HIS A 40 30.36 -23.59 -14.45
N ALA A 41 29.94 -22.71 -13.53
CA ALA A 41 29.04 -23.10 -12.45
C ALA A 41 27.66 -23.50 -13.00
N VAL A 42 27.20 -22.80 -14.05
CA VAL A 42 25.96 -23.12 -14.74
C VAL A 42 26.05 -24.45 -15.50
N SER A 43 27.16 -24.72 -16.20
CA SER A 43 27.39 -26.00 -16.87
C SER A 43 27.36 -27.17 -15.89
N VAL A 44 28.11 -27.08 -14.77
CA VAL A 44 28.12 -28.12 -13.72
C VAL A 44 26.72 -28.32 -13.12
N MET A 45 25.98 -27.23 -12.90
CA MET A 45 24.61 -27.30 -12.40
C MET A 45 23.68 -27.98 -13.41
N LEU A 46 23.78 -27.66 -14.70
CA LEU A 46 22.94 -28.29 -15.72
C LEU A 46 23.31 -29.76 -15.92
N GLU A 47 24.59 -30.12 -15.88
CA GLU A 47 25.06 -31.51 -15.97
C GLU A 47 24.61 -32.37 -14.77
N ALA A 48 24.51 -31.78 -13.58
CA ALA A 48 24.01 -32.46 -12.39
C ALA A 48 22.48 -32.66 -12.39
N LEU A 49 21.75 -31.96 -13.27
CA LEU A 49 20.29 -31.94 -13.29
C LEU A 49 19.74 -32.72 -14.50
N ASN A 50 18.60 -33.40 -14.29
CA ASN A 50 17.85 -33.99 -15.41
C ASN A 50 17.14 -32.89 -16.23
N ARG A 51 16.69 -33.23 -17.44
CA ARG A 51 16.07 -32.28 -18.38
C ARG A 51 14.94 -31.46 -17.76
N ASP A 52 14.01 -32.09 -17.05
CA ASP A 52 12.87 -31.38 -16.45
C ASP A 52 13.33 -30.43 -15.34
N ALA A 53 14.33 -30.83 -14.55
CA ALA A 53 14.91 -30.01 -13.50
C ALA A 53 15.77 -28.86 -14.05
N GLN A 54 16.47 -29.04 -15.18
CA GLN A 54 17.16 -27.96 -15.90
C GLN A 54 16.15 -26.89 -16.31
N GLN A 55 15.07 -27.28 -17.00
CA GLN A 55 14.03 -26.35 -17.44
C GLN A 55 13.35 -25.65 -16.26
N ALA A 56 13.03 -26.39 -15.19
CA ALA A 56 12.44 -25.80 -13.99
C ALA A 56 13.39 -24.79 -13.31
N THR A 57 14.70 -25.01 -13.36
CA THR A 57 15.70 -24.10 -12.76
C THR A 57 15.85 -22.83 -13.60
N ILE A 58 15.91 -22.96 -14.92
CA ILE A 58 15.95 -21.82 -15.85
C ILE A 58 14.65 -21.01 -15.78
N ALA A 59 13.49 -21.67 -15.76
CA ALA A 59 12.20 -21.01 -15.61
C ALA A 59 12.09 -20.25 -14.27
N LYS A 60 12.61 -20.82 -13.17
CA LYS A 60 12.67 -20.13 -11.88
C LYS A 60 13.57 -18.90 -11.92
N PHE A 61 14.69 -18.97 -12.63
CA PHE A 61 15.57 -17.81 -12.80
C PHE A 61 14.85 -16.69 -13.58
N ILE A 62 14.22 -17.01 -14.71
CA ILE A 62 13.42 -16.07 -15.50
C ILE A 62 12.30 -15.45 -14.65
N GLN A 63 11.59 -16.27 -13.88
CA GLN A 63 10.51 -15.81 -13.01
C GLN A 63 11.02 -14.85 -11.94
N ASN A 64 12.15 -15.16 -11.31
CA ASN A 64 12.77 -14.26 -10.33
C ASN A 64 13.23 -12.93 -10.96
N GLU A 65 13.73 -12.95 -12.20
CA GLU A 65 14.05 -11.72 -12.94
C GLU A 65 12.78 -10.88 -13.22
N LEU A 66 11.71 -11.54 -13.68
CA LEU A 66 10.43 -10.88 -13.94
C LEU A 66 9.80 -10.32 -12.66
N ASP A 67 9.86 -11.05 -11.55
CA ASP A 67 9.36 -10.60 -10.26
C ASP A 67 10.21 -9.47 -9.69
N ALA A 68 11.54 -9.54 -9.79
CA ALA A 68 12.43 -8.44 -9.40
C ALA A 68 12.20 -7.17 -10.25
N GLU A 69 11.95 -7.32 -11.56
CA GLU A 69 11.62 -6.22 -12.44
C GLU A 69 10.23 -5.66 -12.14
N ARG A 70 9.27 -6.52 -11.83
CA ARG A 70 7.93 -6.11 -11.37
C ARG A 70 7.98 -5.40 -10.02
N GLU A 71 8.82 -5.83 -9.10
CA GLU A 71 9.07 -5.16 -7.82
C GLU A 71 9.76 -3.82 -8.01
N LYS A 72 10.75 -3.71 -8.92
CA LYS A 72 11.36 -2.42 -9.29
C LYS A 72 10.36 -1.48 -9.95
N GLN A 73 9.51 -1.98 -10.84
CA GLN A 73 8.45 -1.19 -11.46
C GLN A 73 7.37 -0.80 -10.43
N GLN A 74 7.05 -1.67 -9.47
CA GLN A 74 6.18 -1.35 -8.35
C GLN A 74 6.83 -0.40 -7.34
N ALA A 75 8.15 -0.42 -7.17
CA ALA A 75 8.87 0.54 -6.34
C ALA A 75 9.03 1.89 -7.05
N ALA A 76 9.20 1.89 -8.37
CA ALA A 76 9.24 3.11 -9.20
C ALA A 76 7.83 3.73 -9.36
N ALA A 77 6.78 2.92 -9.51
CA ALA A 77 5.39 3.37 -9.53
C ALA A 77 4.84 3.64 -8.11
N GLY A 78 5.30 2.89 -7.11
CA GLY A 78 4.94 3.01 -5.70
C GLY A 78 5.73 4.07 -4.95
N GLY A 79 6.84 4.57 -5.51
CA GLY A 79 7.60 5.73 -5.03
C GLY A 79 6.81 7.04 -5.05
N SER A 80 5.61 7.05 -5.62
CA SER A 80 4.63 8.12 -5.44
C SER A 80 3.20 7.58 -5.50
N MET A 81 2.94 6.40 -4.92
CA MET A 81 1.60 6.09 -4.42
C MET A 81 1.54 6.50 -2.96
N HIS A 82 1.55 7.82 -2.73
CA HIS A 82 0.51 8.29 -1.83
C HIS A 82 -0.77 7.69 -2.41
N SER A 83 -1.41 6.76 -1.68
CA SER A 83 -2.86 6.72 -1.70
C SER A 83 -3.26 8.19 -1.82
N ARG A 84 -3.88 8.59 -2.94
CA ARG A 84 -4.62 9.85 -2.97
C ARG A 84 -5.76 9.61 -2.00
N ARG A 85 -5.44 9.58 -0.71
CA ARG A 85 -6.37 9.71 0.39
C ARG A 85 -7.13 10.94 -0.02
N PRO A 86 -8.42 10.81 -0.35
CA PRO A 86 -9.15 11.93 -0.92
C PRO A 86 -8.97 13.10 0.03
N GLU A 87 -8.43 14.18 -0.51
CA GLU A 87 -7.92 15.29 0.26
C GLU A 87 -9.05 15.77 1.17
N THR A 88 -8.84 15.68 2.48
CA THR A 88 -9.91 16.03 3.43
C THR A 88 -10.04 17.53 3.44
N LEU A 89 -11.19 18.03 2.97
CA LEU A 89 -11.46 19.46 2.94
C LEU A 89 -11.76 19.93 4.37
N LYS A 90 -10.92 20.83 4.88
CA LYS A 90 -11.15 21.47 6.18
C LYS A 90 -12.19 22.58 5.98
N ILE A 91 -13.46 22.21 6.02
CA ILE A 91 -14.56 23.18 6.08
C ILE A 91 -14.61 23.74 7.50
N ASP A 92 -14.59 25.07 7.63
CA ASP A 92 -14.80 25.76 8.90
C ASP A 92 -16.30 25.79 9.21
N ILE A 93 -16.65 25.43 10.45
CA ILE A 93 -18.01 25.44 10.96
C ILE A 93 -18.10 26.56 11.99
N PHE A 94 -19.23 27.26 12.03
CA PHE A 94 -19.50 28.19 13.11
C PHE A 94 -19.61 27.45 14.45
N LYS A 95 -19.05 28.04 15.51
CA LYS A 95 -19.14 27.45 16.84
C LYS A 95 -20.53 27.69 17.43
N TYR A 96 -21.22 26.63 17.82
CA TYR A 96 -22.52 26.72 18.46
C TYR A 96 -22.36 27.12 19.92
N ARG A 97 -22.88 28.30 20.31
CA ARG A 97 -22.79 28.83 21.68
C ARG A 97 -23.99 28.45 22.53
N GLY A 98 -25.13 28.13 21.92
CA GLY A 98 -26.38 27.84 22.63
C GLY A 98 -27.06 29.09 23.17
N VAL A 99 -27.06 30.16 22.36
CA VAL A 99 -27.83 31.40 22.59
C VAL A 99 -29.01 31.47 21.61
N GLU A 100 -30.01 32.30 21.88
CA GLU A 100 -31.25 32.37 21.08
C GLU A 100 -31.02 32.68 19.59
N GLU A 101 -29.97 33.43 19.27
CA GLU A 101 -29.59 33.76 17.90
C GLU A 101 -28.96 32.57 17.14
N ASP A 102 -28.48 31.56 17.85
CA ASP A 102 -27.87 30.38 17.24
C ASP A 102 -28.97 29.38 16.83
N SER A 103 -29.06 29.06 15.54
CA SER A 103 -29.94 27.99 15.06
C SER A 103 -29.27 26.62 15.19
N LEU A 104 -29.74 25.81 16.15
CA LEU A 104 -29.24 24.44 16.37
C LEU A 104 -29.41 23.56 15.13
N LEU A 105 -30.55 23.66 14.43
CA LEU A 105 -30.82 22.89 13.22
C LEU A 105 -29.85 23.25 12.09
N ARG A 106 -29.63 24.55 11.84
CA ARG A 106 -28.67 25.01 10.84
C ARG A 106 -27.26 24.52 11.18
N TRP A 107 -26.87 24.60 12.44
CA TRP A 107 -25.56 24.13 12.89
C TRP A 107 -25.36 22.64 12.64
N PHE A 108 -26.37 21.79 12.89
CA PHE A 108 -26.26 20.36 12.60
C PHE A 108 -26.11 20.05 11.10
N VAL A 109 -26.77 20.82 10.23
CA VAL A 109 -26.60 20.66 8.77
C VAL A 109 -25.17 21.01 8.36
N GLU A 110 -24.64 22.14 8.81
CA GLU A 110 -23.26 22.55 8.51
C GLU A 110 -22.23 21.56 9.12
N LEU A 111 -22.54 20.98 10.28
CA LEU A 111 -21.72 19.94 10.92
C LEU A 111 -21.68 18.64 10.11
N ASP A 112 -22.82 18.18 9.60
CA ASP A 112 -22.91 16.97 8.78
C ASP A 112 -22.11 17.14 7.46
N ASP A 113 -22.24 18.29 6.80
CA ASP A 113 -21.47 18.62 5.60
C ASP A 113 -19.97 18.60 5.87
N ALA A 114 -19.53 19.16 7.00
CA ALA A 114 -18.12 19.16 7.38
C ALA A 114 -17.60 17.77 7.79
N ILE A 115 -18.43 16.93 8.44
CA ILE A 115 -18.10 15.54 8.75
C ILE A 115 -17.88 14.74 7.46
N ARG A 116 -18.79 14.90 6.49
CA ARG A 116 -18.67 14.27 5.16
C ARG A 116 -17.44 14.75 4.41
N ALA A 117 -17.17 16.05 4.40
CA ALA A 117 -16.01 16.65 3.74
C ALA A 117 -14.67 16.21 4.36
N ARG A 118 -14.65 15.99 5.69
CA ARG A 118 -13.49 15.49 6.43
C ARG A 118 -13.39 13.97 6.47
N ARG A 119 -14.42 13.25 5.99
CA ARG A 119 -14.52 11.78 5.97
C ARG A 119 -14.30 11.17 7.36
N ILE A 120 -15.03 11.70 8.34
CA ILE A 120 -15.02 11.16 9.70
C ILE A 120 -16.09 10.07 9.76
N ASP A 121 -15.69 8.81 9.64
CA ASP A 121 -16.62 7.66 9.60
C ASP A 121 -16.89 7.08 11.01
N ASP A 122 -15.97 7.28 11.94
CA ASP A 122 -16.06 6.77 13.31
C ASP A 122 -17.00 7.64 14.17
N GLY A 123 -17.98 7.02 14.82
CA GLY A 123 -19.01 7.71 15.59
C GLY A 123 -18.47 8.48 16.80
N ASP A 124 -17.44 7.96 17.47
CA ASP A 124 -16.78 8.65 18.58
C ASP A 124 -16.00 9.87 18.09
N MET A 125 -15.32 9.75 16.93
CA MET A 125 -14.65 10.89 16.29
C MET A 125 -15.63 11.96 15.82
N GLN A 126 -16.79 11.58 15.29
CA GLN A 126 -17.85 12.53 14.92
C GLN A 126 -18.37 13.28 16.15
N ALA A 127 -18.62 12.57 17.25
CA ALA A 127 -19.06 13.17 18.51
C ALA A 127 -17.99 14.11 19.11
N ALA A 128 -16.72 13.68 19.13
CA ALA A 128 -15.60 14.51 19.59
C ALA A 128 -15.44 15.76 18.72
N PHE A 129 -15.61 15.62 17.40
CA PHE A 129 -15.57 16.75 16.48
C PHE A 129 -16.72 17.73 16.73
N ALA A 130 -17.96 17.24 16.88
CA ALA A 130 -19.12 18.06 17.24
C ALA A 130 -18.88 18.82 18.55
N GLN A 131 -18.40 18.13 19.59
CA GLN A 131 -18.05 18.72 20.89
C GLN A 131 -16.99 19.82 20.78
N SER A 132 -16.00 19.64 19.91
CA SER A 132 -14.94 20.65 19.69
C SER A 132 -15.46 21.96 19.09
N ASN A 133 -16.60 21.88 18.39
CA ASN A 133 -17.28 23.03 17.79
C ASN A 133 -18.35 23.65 18.71
N LEU A 134 -18.54 23.13 19.93
CA LEU A 134 -19.36 23.78 20.95
C LEU A 134 -18.57 24.91 21.62
N ALA A 135 -19.29 25.98 21.96
CA ALA A 135 -18.79 27.12 22.70
C ALA A 135 -19.82 27.59 23.74
N GLY A 136 -19.47 28.59 24.55
CA GLY A 136 -20.40 29.24 25.46
C GLY A 136 -21.21 28.27 26.34
N ARG A 137 -22.53 28.48 26.37
CA ARG A 137 -23.48 27.68 27.16
C ARG A 137 -23.52 26.23 26.69
N ALA A 138 -23.49 25.99 25.38
CA ALA A 138 -23.53 24.64 24.81
C ALA A 138 -22.31 23.81 25.25
N LYS A 139 -21.11 24.43 25.30
CA LYS A 139 -19.91 23.74 25.79
C LYS A 139 -20.00 23.41 27.28
N THR A 140 -20.48 24.35 28.09
CA THR A 140 -20.68 24.13 29.54
C THR A 140 -21.69 23.01 29.79
N TRP A 141 -22.80 22.99 29.04
CA TRP A 141 -23.80 21.92 29.09
C TRP A 141 -23.18 20.55 28.76
N ALA A 142 -22.45 20.45 27.64
CA ALA A 142 -21.83 19.18 27.23
C ALA A 142 -20.81 18.68 28.27
N LEU A 143 -20.01 19.58 28.86
CA LEU A 143 -19.09 19.23 29.95
C LEU A 143 -19.84 18.77 31.20
N GLY A 144 -20.96 19.40 31.54
CA GLY A 144 -21.83 18.98 32.64
C GLY A 144 -22.31 17.54 32.48
N LEU A 145 -22.76 17.17 31.28
CA LEU A 145 -23.15 15.78 30.99
C LEU A 145 -21.97 14.81 31.12
N LYS A 146 -20.78 15.19 30.61
CA LYS A 146 -19.57 14.34 30.71
C LYS A 146 -19.04 14.16 32.14
N LEU A 147 -19.33 15.10 33.04
CA LEU A 147 -18.98 14.97 34.46
C LEU A 147 -19.78 13.85 35.14
N HIS A 148 -21.02 13.63 34.70
CA HIS A 148 -21.87 12.56 35.23
C HIS A 148 -21.64 11.23 34.52
N ASP A 149 -21.39 11.26 33.21
CA ASP A 149 -21.06 10.09 32.41
C ASP A 149 -19.96 10.43 31.38
N PRO A 150 -18.73 9.91 31.55
CA PRO A 150 -17.63 10.13 30.61
C PRO A 150 -17.96 9.74 29.15
N TYR A 151 -18.91 8.82 28.97
CA TYR A 151 -19.36 8.30 27.69
C TYR A 151 -20.74 8.84 27.25
N ALA A 152 -21.19 9.97 27.83
CA ALA A 152 -22.47 10.61 27.52
C ALA A 152 -22.71 10.88 26.01
N PHE A 153 -21.65 10.83 25.20
CA PHE A 153 -21.66 11.06 23.76
C PHE A 153 -20.85 9.97 23.04
N GLY A 154 -21.34 8.73 23.04
CA GLY A 154 -20.75 7.61 22.28
C GLY A 154 -21.08 7.61 20.78
N SER A 155 -21.87 8.57 20.32
CA SER A 155 -22.11 8.81 18.89
C SER A 155 -22.65 10.23 18.65
N LEU A 156 -22.60 10.66 17.39
CA LEU A 156 -23.22 11.92 16.98
C LEU A 156 -24.74 11.92 17.22
N GLU A 157 -25.39 10.77 17.04
CA GLU A 157 -26.83 10.61 17.28
C GLU A 157 -27.18 10.83 18.75
N SER A 158 -26.41 10.27 19.69
CA SER A 158 -26.62 10.51 21.12
C SER A 158 -26.49 12.00 21.48
N LEU A 159 -25.56 12.70 20.83
CA LEU A 159 -25.39 14.15 21.00
C LEU A 159 -26.60 14.93 20.45
N GLN A 160 -27.10 14.54 19.27
CA GLN A 160 -28.27 15.17 18.66
C GLN A 160 -29.51 15.03 19.53
N VAL A 161 -29.78 13.83 20.05
CA VAL A 161 -30.92 13.56 20.94
C VAL A 161 -30.79 14.38 22.23
N ALA A 162 -29.60 14.38 22.84
CA ALA A 162 -29.36 15.13 24.07
C ALA A 162 -29.55 16.65 23.88
N ALA A 163 -29.08 17.19 22.76
CA ALA A 163 -29.17 18.62 22.44
C ALA A 163 -30.62 19.05 22.17
N GLN A 164 -31.42 18.22 21.50
CA GLN A 164 -32.83 18.51 21.22
C GLN A 164 -33.72 18.45 22.47
N THR A 165 -33.30 17.74 23.51
CA THR A 165 -34.09 17.54 24.73
C THR A 165 -33.86 18.65 25.77
N ASN A 166 -32.73 19.36 25.72
CA ASN A 166 -32.25 20.18 26.84
C ASN A 166 -31.69 21.57 26.48
N VAL A 167 -31.69 21.97 25.20
CA VAL A 167 -31.19 23.28 24.75
C VAL A 167 -32.34 24.19 24.31
#